data_AF-A0A1L7NML5-F1
#
_entry.id   AF-A0A1L7NML5-F1
#
_cell.length_a   1.000
_cell.length_b   1.000
_cell.length_c   1.000
_cell.angle_alpha   90.00
_cell.angle_beta   90.00
_cell.angle_gamma   90.00
#
_symmetry.space_group_name_H-M   'P 1'
#
loop_
_entity.id
_entity.type
_entity.pdbx_description
1 polymer ?
#
loop_
_entity_poly.entity_id
_entity_poly.type
_entity_poly.pdbx_seq_one_letter_code
_entity_poly.pdbx_strand_id
1 'polypeptide(L)'
;MPQQIKTEYQLEREARWKSMGFTLIDEAKPEIGKPVEAIRVHQPRGFGGVILRTEYLLVNMVRAEEYSYTDTTNDDKHLASSEFEGWREIGAGQGSNDDQADTKGAA
;
A
#
# COMPACT_ATOMS: atom_id res chain seq x y z
N MET A 1 24.70 -6.67 -8.65
CA MET A 1 23.45 -6.04 -9.15
C MET A 1 23.78 -4.61 -9.56
N PRO A 2 23.47 -4.15 -10.78
CA PRO A 2 23.61 -2.73 -11.09
C PRO A 2 22.73 -1.92 -10.13
N GLN A 3 23.30 -0.92 -9.46
CA GLN A 3 22.51 0.06 -8.71
C GLN A 3 21.60 0.76 -9.73
N GLN A 4 20.30 0.54 -9.61
CA GLN A 4 19.32 1.23 -10.44
C GLN A 4 19.42 2.72 -10.08
N ILE A 5 19.88 3.54 -11.04
CA ILE A 5 20.01 4.97 -10.84
C ILE A 5 18.59 5.53 -10.76
N LYS A 6 18.18 5.90 -9.54
CA LYS A 6 16.89 6.55 -9.31
C LYS A 6 16.90 7.94 -9.93
N THR A 7 15.79 8.30 -10.58
CA THR A 7 15.56 9.65 -11.11
C THR A 7 15.37 10.65 -9.96
N GLU A 8 15.62 11.95 -10.21
CA GLU A 8 15.35 13.01 -9.23
C GLU A 8 13.91 12.97 -8.73
N TYR A 9 12.95 12.75 -9.63
CA TYR A 9 11.54 12.60 -9.30
C TYR A 9 11.24 11.41 -8.36
N GLN A 10 11.98 10.30 -8.50
CA GLN A 10 11.88 9.16 -7.58
C GLN A 10 12.45 9.51 -6.20
N LEU A 11 13.60 10.19 -6.17
CA LEU A 11 14.25 10.60 -4.92
C LEU A 11 13.40 11.60 -4.13
N GLU A 12 12.82 12.61 -4.79
CA GLU A 12 11.93 13.58 -4.17
C GLU A 12 10.68 12.91 -3.58
N ARG A 13 10.10 11.95 -4.31
CA ARG A 13 8.94 11.20 -3.86
C ARG A 13 9.26 10.32 -2.65
N GLU A 14 10.38 9.61 -2.67
CA GLU A 14 10.85 8.81 -1.54
C GLU A 14 11.11 9.67 -0.30
N ALA A 15 11.75 10.83 -0.47
CA ALA A 15 11.95 11.79 0.61
C ALA A 15 10.60 12.27 1.20
N ARG A 16 9.60 12.50 0.35
CA ARG A 16 8.25 12.84 0.79
C ARG A 16 7.62 11.71 1.61
N TRP A 17 7.69 10.47 1.17
CA TRP A 17 7.16 9.32 1.92
C TRP A 17 7.82 9.16 3.28
N LYS A 18 9.15 9.27 3.33
CA LYS A 18 9.90 9.26 4.59
C LYS A 18 9.48 10.39 5.52
N SER A 19 9.27 11.60 5.00
CA SER A 19 8.80 12.73 5.81
C SER A 19 7.40 12.51 6.41
N MET A 20 6.58 11.64 5.81
CA MET A 20 5.26 11.24 6.30
C MET A 20 5.30 10.02 7.23
N GLY A 21 6.49 9.52 7.58
CA GLY A 21 6.71 8.40 8.48
C GLY A 21 6.65 7.02 7.82
N PHE A 22 6.75 6.94 6.49
CA PHE A 22 6.84 5.66 5.78
C PHE A 22 8.28 5.16 5.69
N THR A 23 8.44 3.86 5.85
CA THR A 23 9.64 3.09 5.55
C THR A 23 9.53 2.55 4.14
N LEU A 24 10.56 2.72 3.31
CA LEU A 24 10.53 2.22 1.94
C LEU A 24 10.71 0.69 1.90
N ILE A 25 10.05 0.00 0.97
CA ILE A 25 10.12 -1.48 0.88
C ILE A 25 11.52 -1.97 0.49
N ASP A 26 12.28 -1.18 -0.27
CA ASP A 26 13.66 -1.49 -0.63
C ASP A 26 14.63 -1.34 0.56
N GLU A 27 14.27 -0.54 1.57
CA GLU A 27 15.05 -0.36 2.79
C GLU A 27 14.73 -1.41 3.85
N ALA A 28 13.45 -1.64 4.12
CA ALA A 28 13.01 -2.69 5.03
C ALA A 28 11.63 -3.19 4.60
N LYS A 29 11.47 -4.51 4.59
CA LYS A 29 10.18 -5.15 4.34
C LYS A 29 9.38 -5.22 5.65
N PRO A 30 8.05 -5.10 5.61
CA PRO A 30 7.22 -5.34 6.79
C PRO A 30 7.33 -6.80 7.23
N GLU A 31 7.00 -7.05 8.49
CA GLU A 31 6.95 -8.41 9.05
C GLU A 31 5.86 -9.25 8.38
N ILE A 32 6.13 -10.54 8.21
CA ILE A 32 5.16 -11.48 7.62
C ILE A 32 3.97 -11.63 8.57
N GLY A 33 2.76 -11.57 8.01
CA GLY A 33 1.51 -11.70 8.75
C GLY A 33 1.08 -10.45 9.52
N LYS A 34 1.91 -9.40 9.60
CA LYS A 34 1.57 -8.15 10.30
C LYS A 34 0.86 -7.18 9.34
N PRO A 35 -0.35 -6.69 9.67
CA PRO A 35 -1.01 -5.66 8.89
C PRO A 35 -0.31 -4.31 9.07
N VAL A 36 -0.09 -3.62 7.96
CA VAL A 36 0.55 -2.31 7.90
C VAL A 36 -0.22 -1.41 6.93
N GLU A 37 -0.06 -0.10 7.06
CA GLU A 37 -0.53 0.83 6.04
C GLU A 37 0.58 0.99 4.99
N ALA A 38 0.25 0.81 3.72
CA ALA A 38 1.21 0.80 2.64
C ALA A 38 0.83 1.75 1.50
N ILE A 39 1.85 2.26 0.81
CA ILE A 39 1.74 3.07 -0.40
C ILE A 39 1.79 2.14 -1.59
N ARG A 40 0.67 2.06 -2.29
CA ARG A 40 0.48 1.18 -3.42
C ARG A 40 0.56 1.95 -4.73
N VAL A 41 1.31 1.41 -5.68
CA VAL A 41 1.50 1.99 -7.02
C VAL A 41 0.47 1.39 -7.97
N HIS A 42 -0.58 2.14 -8.26
CA HIS A 42 -1.60 1.75 -9.22
C HIS A 42 -1.33 2.37 -10.59
N GLN A 43 -1.20 1.52 -11.60
CA GLN A 43 -0.96 1.94 -12.98
C GLN A 43 -2.03 1.33 -13.88
N PRO A 44 -3.19 1.98 -14.04
CA PRO A 44 -4.21 1.49 -14.95
C PRO A 44 -3.66 1.45 -16.37
N ARG A 45 -3.83 0.30 -17.03
CA ARG A 45 -3.35 0.07 -18.39
C ARG A 45 -4.50 0.18 -19.38
N GLY A 46 -4.28 0.96 -20.43
CA GLY A 46 -5.20 1.11 -21.55
C GLY A 46 -4.97 0.06 -22.65
N PHE A 47 -5.55 0.33 -23.81
CA PHE A 47 -5.39 -0.51 -25.00
C PHE A 47 -3.90 -0.70 -25.35
N GLY A 48 -3.48 -1.93 -25.63
CA GLY A 48 -2.09 -2.27 -25.92
C GLY A 48 -1.15 -2.32 -24.71
N GLY A 49 -1.67 -2.26 -23.48
CA GLY A 49 -0.86 -2.38 -22.25
C GLY A 49 -0.16 -1.09 -21.83
N VAL A 50 -0.48 0.03 -22.47
CA VAL A 50 0.09 1.35 -22.16
C VAL A 50 -0.38 1.82 -20.78
N ILE A 51 0.57 2.23 -19.93
CA ILE A 51 0.26 2.86 -18.64
C ILE A 51 -0.35 4.24 -18.91
N LEU A 52 -1.60 4.44 -18.48
CA LEU A 52 -2.33 5.69 -18.70
C LEU A 52 -1.92 6.78 -17.71
N ARG A 53 -1.71 6.36 -16.45
CA ARG A 53 -1.28 7.21 -15.33
C ARG A 53 -0.66 6.34 -14.24
N THR A 54 0.03 6.98 -13.31
CA THR A 54 0.52 6.34 -12.07
C THR A 54 -0.16 7.03 -10.89
N GLU A 55 -0.86 6.26 -10.08
CA GLU A 55 -1.58 6.70 -8.88
C GLU A 55 -0.96 6.04 -7.65
N TYR A 56 -0.95 6.76 -6.53
CA TYR A 56 -0.43 6.28 -5.25
C TYR A 56 -1.57 6.21 -4.25
N LEU A 57 -1.91 5.00 -3.81
CA LEU A 57 -3.05 4.73 -2.94
C LEU A 57 -2.54 4.26 -1.57
N LEU A 58 -3.12 4.79 -0.49
CA LEU A 58 -2.90 4.25 0.86
C LEU A 58 -3.87 3.09 1.08
N VAL A 59 -3.33 1.93 1.43
CA VAL A 59 -4.11 0.71 1.65
C VAL A 59 -3.58 -0.05 2.86
N ASN A 60 -4.43 -0.84 3.51
CA ASN A 60 -3.98 -1.86 4.42
C ASN A 60 -3.40 -3.03 3.63
N MET A 61 -2.19 -3.44 4.01
CA MET A 61 -1.47 -4.51 3.34
C MET A 61 -0.94 -5.50 4.40
N VAL A 62 -0.97 -6.78 4.06
CA VAL A 62 -0.30 -7.85 4.80
C VAL A 62 0.73 -8.49 3.88
N ARG A 63 1.96 -8.63 4.36
CA ARG A 63 2.97 -9.45 3.68
C ARG A 63 2.74 -10.92 4.05
N ALA A 64 2.38 -11.75 3.09
CA ALA A 64 2.12 -13.17 3.34
C ALA A 64 3.41 -14.02 3.29
N GLU A 65 4.34 -13.67 2.40
CA GLU A 65 5.59 -14.40 2.20
C GLU A 65 6.74 -13.44 1.82
N GLU A 66 7.93 -13.98 1.51
CA GLU A 66 9.15 -13.22 1.21
C GLU A 66 8.94 -12.11 0.14
N TYR A 67 8.09 -12.40 -0.86
CA TYR A 67 7.78 -11.54 -2.01
C TYR A 67 6.27 -11.43 -2.31
N SER A 68 5.42 -11.82 -1.36
CA SER A 68 3.96 -11.83 -1.53
C SER A 68 3.32 -10.82 -0.60
N TYR A 69 2.54 -9.90 -1.17
CA TYR A 69 1.83 -8.84 -0.47
C TYR A 69 0.35 -8.88 -0.87
N THR A 70 -0.53 -8.74 0.12
CA THR A 70 -1.98 -8.76 -0.06
C THR A 70 -2.55 -7.44 0.43
N ASP A 71 -3.26 -6.71 -0.44
CA ASP A 71 -4.11 -5.59 -0.04
C ASP A 71 -5.38 -6.16 0.61
N THR A 72 -5.68 -5.73 1.83
CA THR A 72 -6.86 -6.17 2.60
C THR A 72 -7.99 -5.14 2.60
N THR A 73 -7.80 -4.01 1.93
CA THR A 73 -8.76 -2.90 1.81
C THR A 73 -9.56 -2.98 0.50
N ASN A 74 -8.94 -3.46 -0.58
CA ASN A 74 -9.57 -3.51 -1.90
C ASN A 74 -9.55 -4.93 -2.50
N ASP A 75 -10.72 -5.46 -2.86
CA ASP A 75 -10.89 -6.76 -3.54
C ASP A 75 -10.82 -6.67 -5.08
N ASP A 76 -10.19 -5.63 -5.61
CA ASP A 76 -10.09 -5.46 -7.06
C ASP A 76 -9.01 -6.39 -7.66
N LYS A 77 -9.39 -7.22 -8.62
CA LYS A 77 -8.45 -8.09 -9.36
C LYS A 77 -7.38 -7.32 -10.14
N HIS A 78 -7.67 -6.09 -10.59
CA HIS A 78 -6.71 -5.22 -11.28
C HIS A 78 -5.62 -4.69 -10.36
N LEU A 79 -5.88 -4.82 -9.06
CA LEU A 79 -5.02 -4.38 -8.00
C LEU A 79 -4.05 -5.51 -7.53
N ALA A 80 -4.37 -6.78 -7.78
CA ALA A 80 -3.55 -7.93 -7.37
C ALA A 80 -2.10 -7.91 -7.91
N SER A 81 -1.80 -7.20 -8.99
CA SER A 81 -0.47 -7.12 -9.61
C SER A 81 0.26 -5.78 -9.39
N SER A 82 -0.21 -4.95 -8.46
CA SER A 82 0.40 -3.64 -8.21
C SER A 82 1.60 -3.72 -7.28
N GLU A 83 2.56 -2.84 -7.48
CA GLU A 83 3.74 -2.71 -6.63
C GLU A 83 3.45 -1.85 -5.40
N PHE A 84 4.33 -1.91 -4.41
CA PHE A 84 4.28 -1.12 -3.20
C PHE A 84 5.60 -0.36 -3.03
N GLU A 85 5.54 0.92 -2.64
CA GLU A 85 6.72 1.79 -2.47
C GLU A 85 7.17 1.89 -1.00
N GLY A 86 6.24 1.89 -0.06
CA GLY A 86 6.56 2.05 1.34
C GLY A 86 5.44 1.60 2.26
N TRP A 87 5.76 1.46 3.54
CA TRP A 87 4.83 1.02 4.58
C TRP A 87 5.10 1.74 5.89
N ARG A 88 4.10 1.79 6.77
CA ARG A 88 4.24 2.18 8.17
C ARG A 88 3.33 1.35 9.05
N GLU A 89 3.66 1.25 10.33
CA GLU A 89 2.80 0.57 11.28
C GLU A 89 1.46 1.31 11.39
N ILE A 90 0.37 0.56 11.37
CA ILE A 90 -0.95 1.09 11.69
C ILE A 90 -0.89 1.48 13.17
N GLY A 91 -0.93 2.78 13.47
CA GLY A 91 -0.94 3.25 14.84
C GLY A 91 -2.14 2.67 15.59
N ALA A 92 -1.98 2.40 16.90
CA ALA A 92 -3.03 1.88 17.79
C ALA A 92 -4.26 2.80 17.98
N GLY A 93 -4.51 3.75 17.07
CA GLY A 93 -5.62 4.68 17.06
C GLY A 93 -6.41 4.74 15.74
N GLN A 94 -6.08 3.92 14.74
CA GLN A 94 -6.99 3.61 13.62
C GLN A 94 -7.61 2.23 13.86
N GLY A 95 -8.22 2.08 15.04
CA GLY A 95 -9.15 1.01 15.30
C GLY A 95 -10.40 1.24 14.47
N SER A 96 -10.75 0.23 13.68
CA SER A 96 -12.11 -0.20 13.45
C SER A 96 -13.11 0.91 13.06
N ASN A 97 -13.49 0.95 11.79
CA ASN A 97 -14.93 1.08 11.54
C ASN A 97 -15.58 -0.20 12.09
N ASP A 98 -15.77 -0.25 13.41
CA ASP A 98 -16.76 -1.09 14.02
C ASP A 98 -18.09 -0.58 13.47
N ASP A 99 -18.61 -1.28 12.47
CA ASP A 99 -20.01 -1.23 12.08
C ASP A 99 -20.81 -1.90 13.22
N GLN A 100 -20.80 -1.26 14.39
CA GLN A 100 -21.65 -1.58 15.51
C GLN A 100 -22.83 -0.61 15.46
N ALA A 101 -23.71 -0.84 14.47
CA ALA A 101 -25.06 -0.34 14.51
C ALA A 101 -25.85 -1.13 15.57
N ASP A 102 -25.61 -0.82 16.85
CA ASP A 102 -26.55 -1.13 17.92
C ASP A 102 -27.62 -0.04 17.89
N THR A 103 -28.87 -0.38 17.58
CA THR A 103 -29.95 -0.31 18.59
C THR A 103 -31.36 -0.51 18.01
N LYS A 104 -32.10 -1.31 18.78
CA LYS A 104 -33.54 -1.26 19.10
C LYS A 104 -34.55 -1.85 18.13
N GLY A 105 -35.15 -2.94 18.61
CA GLY A 105 -36.39 -3.45 18.09
C GLY A 105 -37.56 -2.49 18.25
N ALA A 106 -38.56 -2.73 17.42
CA ALA A 106 -39.94 -2.44 17.73
C ALA A 106 -40.67 -3.78 17.57
N ALA A 107 -41.15 -4.30 18.70
CA ALA A 107 -42.18 -5.33 18.75
C ALA A 107 -43.51 -4.76 18.25
#